data_AF-A0A0U1KXA5-F1
#
_entry.id   AF-A0A0U1KXA5-F1
#
_cell.length_a   1.000
_cell.length_b   1.000
_cell.length_c   1.000
_cell.angle_alpha   90.00
_cell.angle_beta   90.00
_cell.angle_gamma   90.00
#
_symmetry.space_group_name_H-M   'P 1'
#
loop_
_entity.id
_entity.type
_entity.pdbx_description
1 polymer ?
#
loop_
_entity_poly.entity_id
_entity_poly.type
_entity_poly.pdbx_seq_one_letter_code
_entity_poly.pdbx_strand_id
1 'polypeptide(L)'
;MKQYECKRVENCFSSANIYEYRLPIKAKEEFIECFAPLGVIKYHKNFPRPCYQATLTDGTTVKGIIADSVIKVSFPDSNPQECKANFEIFLEDLLKQQTADRER
;
A
#
# COMPACT_ATOMS: atom_id res chain seq x y z
N MET A 1 -10.65 14.66 -5.99
CA MET A 1 -11.06 14.03 -4.72
C MET A 1 -10.16 12.82 -4.51
N LYS A 2 -9.62 12.61 -3.30
CA LYS A 2 -8.85 11.39 -3.01
C LYS A 2 -9.76 10.18 -3.14
N GLN A 3 -9.34 9.18 -3.91
CA GLN A 3 -10.14 7.97 -4.16
C GLN A 3 -10.09 6.96 -3.00
N TYR A 4 -9.30 7.22 -1.95
CA TYR A 4 -9.09 6.34 -0.81
C TYR A 4 -9.25 7.10 0.51
N GLU A 5 -9.55 6.38 1.58
CA GLU A 5 -9.46 6.90 2.94
C GLU A 5 -8.05 6.61 3.48
N CYS A 6 -7.44 7.58 4.16
CA CYS A 6 -6.13 7.41 4.81
C CYS A 6 -6.26 7.72 6.30
N LYS A 7 -5.85 6.76 7.14
CA LYS A 7 -5.88 6.87 8.59
C LYS A 7 -4.49 6.57 9.15
N ARG A 8 -3.94 7.47 9.96
CA ARG A 8 -2.71 7.20 10.70
C ARG A 8 -3.00 6.16 11.79
N VAL A 9 -2.17 5.13 11.88
CA VAL A 9 -2.25 4.12 12.93
C VAL A 9 -1.32 4.55 14.05
N GLU A 10 -1.89 5.10 15.12
CA GLU A 10 -1.14 5.36 16.35
C GLU A 10 -0.93 4.03 17.07
N ASN A 11 0.30 3.53 17.03
CA ASN A 11 0.75 2.49 17.95
C ASN A 11 1.37 3.17 19.17
N CYS A 12 1.16 2.62 20.37
CA CYS A 12 1.75 3.08 21.64
C CYS A 12 3.29 3.10 21.68
N PHE A 13 3.98 2.74 20.60
CA PHE A 13 5.43 2.83 20.46
C PHE A 13 5.77 4.04 19.56
N SER A 14 6.36 5.07 20.17
CA SER A 14 6.51 6.47 19.73
C SER A 14 7.22 6.76 18.40
N SER A 15 7.45 5.80 17.49
CA SER A 15 8.26 6.02 16.28
C SER A 15 7.70 5.34 15.02
N ALA A 16 6.46 4.87 15.06
CA ALA A 16 5.89 4.13 13.94
C ALA A 16 5.14 5.08 12.97
N ASN A 17 5.75 5.43 11.84
CA ASN A 17 5.11 6.16 10.74
C ASN A 17 4.21 5.23 9.91
N ILE A 18 3.18 4.67 10.56
CA ILE A 18 2.29 3.68 9.98
C ILE A 18 0.95 4.32 9.63
N TYR A 19 0.50 4.06 8.41
CA TYR A 19 -0.75 4.56 7.85
C TYR A 19 -1.54 3.41 7.25
N GLU A 20 -2.86 3.46 7.41
CA GLU A 20 -3.82 2.54 6.84
C GLU A 20 -4.57 3.27 5.72
N TYR A 21 -4.57 2.68 4.53
CA TYR A 21 -5.23 3.20 3.35
C TYR A 21 -6.35 2.24 2.97
N ARG A 22 -7.58 2.75 2.92
CA ARG A 22 -8.74 2.01 2.43
C ARG A 22 -9.00 2.42 0.99
N LEU A 23 -8.74 1.49 0.08
CA LEU A 23 -8.85 1.64 -1.35
C LEU A 23 -10.30 1.38 -1.81
N PRO A 24 -10.74 1.98 -2.92
CA PRO A 24 -12.04 1.71 -3.53
C PRO A 24 -12.05 0.37 -4.31
N ILE A 25 -10.88 -0.23 -4.51
CA ILE A 25 -10.66 -1.51 -5.19
C ILE A 25 -10.13 -2.56 -4.20
N LYS A 26 -10.12 -3.82 -4.62
CA LYS A 26 -9.46 -4.90 -3.89
C LYS A 26 -8.01 -5.04 -4.36
N ALA A 27 -7.07 -5.15 -3.43
CA ALA A 27 -5.67 -5.42 -3.69
C ALA A 27 -5.50 -6.89 -4.17
N LYS A 28 -5.79 -7.11 -5.46
CA LYS A 28 -5.51 -8.37 -6.15
C LYS A 28 -4.04 -8.46 -6.54
N GLU A 29 -3.61 -9.63 -6.99
CA GLU A 29 -2.22 -9.86 -7.43
C GLU A 29 -1.77 -8.83 -8.46
N GLU A 30 -2.59 -8.50 -9.46
CA GLU A 30 -2.28 -7.48 -10.49
C GLU A 30 -1.94 -6.11 -9.89
N PHE A 31 -2.70 -5.68 -8.89
CA PHE A 31 -2.43 -4.44 -8.15
C PHE A 31 -1.15 -4.54 -7.33
N ILE A 32 -0.90 -5.70 -6.71
CA ILE A 32 0.27 -5.93 -5.88
C ILE A 32 1.54 -5.98 -6.75
N GLU A 33 1.46 -6.55 -7.95
CA GLU A 33 2.57 -6.64 -8.89
C GLU A 33 3.04 -5.27 -9.41
N CYS A 34 2.19 -4.24 -9.38
CA CYS A 34 2.63 -2.86 -9.67
C CYS A 34 3.71 -2.36 -8.70
N PHE A 35 3.86 -2.94 -7.52
CA PHE A 35 4.94 -2.60 -6.58
C PHE A 35 6.26 -3.33 -6.88
N ALA A 36 6.26 -4.35 -7.75
CA ALA A 36 7.44 -5.15 -8.09
C ALA A 36 8.58 -4.31 -8.68
N PRO A 37 8.35 -3.35 -9.60
CA PRO A 37 9.43 -2.49 -10.10
C PRO A 37 10.00 -1.54 -9.04
N LEU A 38 9.28 -1.30 -7.94
CA LEU A 38 9.68 -0.38 -6.87
C LEU A 38 10.40 -1.07 -5.71
N GLY A 39 10.49 -2.41 -5.71
CA GLY A 39 11.13 -3.15 -4.64
C GLY A 39 10.86 -4.66 -4.66
N VAL A 40 10.82 -5.27 -3.47
CA VAL A 40 10.65 -6.72 -3.32
C VAL A 40 9.29 -7.04 -2.74
N ILE A 41 8.51 -7.88 -3.42
CA ILE A 41 7.23 -8.38 -2.94
C ILE A 41 7.38 -9.79 -2.38
N LYS A 42 6.82 -10.01 -1.20
CA LYS A 42 6.67 -11.33 -0.57
C LYS A 42 5.18 -11.66 -0.47
N TYR A 43 4.80 -12.77 -1.09
CA TYR A 43 3.46 -13.32 -1.00
C TYR A 43 3.41 -14.44 0.03
N HIS A 44 2.43 -14.37 0.93
CA HIS A 44 2.20 -15.34 1.98
C HIS A 44 0.83 -16.00 1.76
N LYS A 45 0.73 -16.81 0.70
CA LYS A 45 -0.52 -17.48 0.30
C LYS A 45 -0.89 -18.68 1.18
N ASN A 46 0.04 -19.20 1.97
CA ASN A 46 -0.17 -20.38 2.83
C ASN A 46 -0.94 -20.07 4.13
N PHE A 47 -1.30 -18.82 4.38
CA PHE A 47 -2.10 -18.44 5.55
C PHE A 47 -3.60 -18.53 5.24
N PRO A 48 -4.44 -18.81 6.25
CA PRO A 48 -5.90 -18.82 6.09
C PRO A 48 -6.44 -17.46 5.58
N ARG A 49 -5.70 -16.38 5.84
CA ARG A 49 -5.86 -15.10 5.14
C ARG A 49 -4.59 -14.81 4.36
N PRO A 50 -4.59 -14.99 3.04
CA PRO A 50 -3.39 -14.76 2.24
C PRO A 50 -3.00 -13.30 2.34
N CYS A 51 -1.76 -13.03 2.70
CA CYS A 51 -1.25 -11.66 2.87
C CYS A 51 -0.04 -11.42 2.00
N TYR A 52 0.30 -10.15 1.82
CA TYR A 52 1.48 -9.75 1.08
C TYR A 52 2.23 -8.67 1.85
N GLN A 53 3.53 -8.59 1.57
CA GLN A 53 4.41 -7.54 2.04
C GLN A 53 5.30 -7.10 0.88
N ALA A 54 5.15 -5.85 0.44
CA ALA A 54 6.08 -5.21 -0.48
C ALA A 54 7.01 -4.28 0.31
N THR A 55 8.31 -4.42 0.09
CA THR A 55 9.34 -3.53 0.66
C THR A 55 9.98 -2.78 -0.48
N LEU A 56 9.73 -1.46 -0.53
CA LEU A 56 10.26 -0.58 -1.56
C LEU A 56 11.72 -0.22 -1.29
N THR A 57 12.44 0.21 -2.33
CA THR A 57 13.86 0.59 -2.25
C THR A 57 14.14 1.73 -1.28
N ASP A 58 13.17 2.62 -1.11
CA ASP A 58 13.20 3.75 -0.17
C ASP A 58 12.98 3.32 1.30
N GLY A 59 12.71 2.04 1.56
CA GLY A 59 12.45 1.50 2.92
C GLY A 59 10.97 1.52 3.31
N THR A 60 10.12 2.16 2.50
CA THR A 60 8.67 2.09 2.63
C THR A 60 8.18 0.64 2.52
N THR A 61 7.43 0.19 3.52
CA THR A 61 6.89 -1.18 3.55
C THR A 61 5.37 -1.16 3.48
N VAL A 62 4.81 -1.79 2.45
CA VAL A 62 3.38 -1.97 2.23
C VAL A 62 2.99 -3.38 2.61
N LYS A 63 1.95 -3.54 3.42
CA LYS A 63 1.40 -4.83 3.83
C LYS A 63 -0.10 -4.82 3.63
N GLY A 64 -0.67 -5.96 3.27
CA GLY A 64 -2.11 -6.07 3.12
C GLY A 64 -2.57 -7.51 3.04
N ILE A 65 -3.88 -7.69 3.07
CA ILE A 65 -4.51 -8.97 2.79
C ILE A 65 -4.83 -9.00 1.29
N ILE A 66 -4.49 -10.10 0.63
CA ILE A 66 -4.80 -10.30 -0.79
C ILE A 66 -6.32 -10.35 -0.94
N ALA A 67 -6.86 -9.65 -1.95
CA ALA A 67 -8.28 -9.47 -2.20
C ALA A 67 -9.05 -8.67 -1.13
N ASP A 68 -8.36 -7.98 -0.22
CA ASP A 68 -8.94 -6.99 0.67
C ASP A 68 -8.78 -5.56 0.12
N SER A 69 -9.53 -4.61 0.65
CA SER A 69 -9.48 -3.21 0.22
C SER A 69 -8.65 -2.33 1.15
N VAL A 70 -8.10 -2.88 2.23
CA VAL A 70 -7.30 -2.15 3.20
C VAL A 70 -5.83 -2.56 3.09
N ILE A 71 -4.96 -1.56 2.97
CA ILE A 71 -3.52 -1.72 2.96
C ILE A 71 -2.89 -0.91 4.10
N LYS A 72 -1.80 -1.41 4.66
CA LYS A 72 -1.04 -0.77 5.72
C LYS A 72 0.35 -0.45 5.22
N VAL A 73 0.74 0.80 5.33
CA VAL A 73 2.01 1.31 4.82
C VAL A 73 2.81 1.84 6.00
N SER A 74 4.06 1.45 6.09
CA SER A 74 5.01 1.89 7.11
C SER A 74 6.13 2.65 6.40
N PHE A 75 6.32 3.91 6.77
CA PHE A 75 7.37 4.74 6.21
C PHE A 75 8.63 4.72 7.09
N PRO A 76 9.83 4.86 6.51
CA PRO A 76 11.07 4.96 7.26
C PRO A 76 11.10 6.23 8.13
N ASP A 77 11.89 6.22 9.20
CA ASP A 77 12.00 7.35 10.13
C ASP A 77 12.82 8.52 9.58
N SER A 78 13.71 8.26 8.61
CA SER A 78 14.57 9.29 8.02
C SER A 78 13.77 10.39 7.31
N ASN A 79 12.87 10.02 6.38
CA ASN A 79 12.13 10.97 5.53
C ASN A 79 10.62 10.64 5.41
N PRO A 80 9.88 10.42 6.52
CA PRO A 80 8.53 9.84 6.46
C PRO A 80 7.53 10.67 5.66
N GLN A 81 7.66 12.00 5.64
CA GLN A 81 6.74 12.89 4.90
C GLN A 81 6.95 12.81 3.38
N GLU A 82 8.20 12.77 2.93
CA GLU A 82 8.55 12.70 1.51
C GLU A 82 8.20 11.33 0.94
N CYS A 83 8.58 10.25 1.64
CA CYS A 83 8.22 8.88 1.29
C CYS A 83 6.69 8.72 1.19
N LYS A 84 5.95 9.31 2.14
CA LYS A 84 4.48 9.32 2.13
C LYS A 84 3.92 10.08 0.93
N ALA A 85 4.42 11.26 0.64
CA ALA A 85 3.95 12.05 -0.50
C ALA A 85 4.18 11.31 -1.83
N ASN A 86 5.37 10.76 -2.04
CA ASN A 86 5.70 9.98 -3.23
C ASN A 86 4.82 8.73 -3.34
N PHE A 87 4.61 8.02 -2.24
CA PHE A 87 3.73 6.86 -2.20
C PHE A 87 2.28 7.22 -2.51
N GLU A 88 1.77 8.32 -1.96
CA GLU A 88 0.39 8.78 -2.22
C GLU A 88 0.19 9.16 -3.70
N ILE A 89 1.17 9.82 -4.33
CA ILE A 89 1.14 10.14 -5.77
C ILE A 89 1.09 8.86 -6.60
N PHE A 90 1.97 7.90 -6.30
CA PHE A 90 1.98 6.60 -6.98
C PHE A 90 0.66 5.84 -6.81
N LEU A 91 0.12 5.82 -5.59
CA LEU A 91 -1.14 5.15 -5.29
C LEU A 91 -2.32 5.79 -6.02
N GLU A 92 -2.38 7.12 -6.09
CA GLU A 92 -3.44 7.83 -6.83
C GLU A 92 -3.38 7.54 -8.33
N ASP A 93 -2.19 7.51 -8.91
CA ASP A 93 -2.00 7.18 -10.33
C ASP A 93 -2.45 5.75 -10.63
N LEU A 94 -1.99 4.79 -9.82
CA LEU A 94 -2.35 3.37 -9.94
C LEU A 94 -3.87 3.16 -9.79
N LEU A 95 -4.51 3.83 -8.83
CA LEU A 95 -5.96 3.77 -8.66
C LEU A 95 -6.73 4.34 -9.86
N LYS A 96 -6.24 5.41 -10.49
CA LYS A 96 -6.86 5.96 -11.71
C LYS A 96 -6.78 4.96 -12.86
N GLN A 97 -5.63 4.30 -13.04
CA GLN A 97 -5.46 3.29 -14.09
C GLN A 97 -6.42 2.10 -13.89
N GLN A 98 -6.56 1.62 -12.66
CA GLN A 98 -7.44 0.49 -12.32
C GLN A 98 -8.93 0.82 -12.35
N THR A 99 -9.32 2.07 -12.06
CA THR A 99 -10.73 2.50 -12.18
C THR A 99 -11.13 2.72 -13.65
N ALA A 100 -10.22 3.24 -14.48
CA ALA A 100 -10.48 3.50 -15.91
C ALA A 100 -10.64 2.21 -16.73
N ASP A 101 -9.99 1.11 -16.35
CA ASP A 101 -10.14 -0.20 -17.01
C ASP A 101 -11.53 -0.83 -16.76
N ARG A 102 -12.21 -0.41 -15.69
CA ARG A 102 -13.52 -0.95 -15.28
C ARG A 102 -14.72 -0.36 -16.05
N GLU A 103 -14.49 0.69 -16.84
CA GLU A 103 -15.51 1.37 -17.65
C GLU A 103 -15.48 0.94 -19.14
N ARG A 104 -14.74 -0.12 -19.50
CA ARG A 104 -14.71 -0.70 -20.85
C ARG A 104 -15.47 -2.03 -20.96
#